data_AF-A0A952RVW4-F1
#
_entry.id   AF-A0A952RVW4-F1
#
_cell.length_a   1.000
_cell.length_b   1.000
_cell.length_c   1.000
_cell.angle_alpha   90.00
_cell.angle_beta   90.00
_cell.angle_gamma   90.00
#
_symmetry.space_group_name_H-M   'P 1'
#
loop_
_entity.id
_entity.type
_entity.pdbx_description
1 polymer ?
#
loop_
_entity_poly.entity_id
_entity_poly.type
_entity_poly.pdbx_seq_one_letter_code
_entity_poly.pdbx_strand_id
1 'polypeptide(L)' 'MKTAISVPQDIFELSEKLAKKLKISRSAVFALGVKRLSEDEAIDEDEIVARINAVCATTDTSLDPAVKRLQARTLQRDEW' A
#
# COMPACT_ATOMS: atom_id res chain seq x y z
N MET A 1 -0.68 19.31 19.70
CA MET A 1 0.59 19.39 20.45
C MET A 1 1.67 19.99 19.55
N LYS A 2 2.60 20.80 20.08
CA LYS A 2 3.74 21.32 19.30
C LYS A 2 5.02 20.75 19.89
N THR A 3 5.83 20.16 19.02
CA THR A 3 7.11 19.54 19.39
C THR A 3 8.15 19.97 18.36
N ALA A 4 9.34 20.33 18.80
CA ALA A 4 10.47 20.57 17.92
C ALA A 4 11.21 19.25 17.70
N ILE A 5 11.54 18.94 16.44
CA ILE A 5 12.32 17.76 16.07
C ILE A 5 13.55 18.19 15.29
N SER A 6 14.67 17.52 15.54
CA SER A 6 15.87 17.66 14.72
C SER A 6 15.75 16.73 13.52
N VAL A 7 15.98 17.26 12.32
CA VAL A 7 15.97 16.48 11.08
C VAL A 7 17.21 16.84 10.24
N PRO A 8 17.72 15.91 9.42
CA PRO A 8 18.73 16.22 8.42
C PRO A 8 18.30 17.36 7.49
N GLN A 9 19.28 18.14 7.01
CA GLN A 9 19.04 19.33 6.17
C GLN A 9 18.33 19.00 4.86
N ASP A 10 18.71 17.90 4.22
CA ASP A 10 18.10 17.37 2.99
C ASP A 10 16.62 17.01 3.20
N ILE A 11 16.28 16.38 4.33
CA ILE A 11 14.89 16.07 4.70
C ILE A 11 14.09 17.35 4.94
N PHE A 12 14.68 18.35 5.59
CA PHE A 12 14.04 19.64 5.77
C PHE A 12 13.71 20.30 4.42
N GLU A 13 14.66 20.36 3.50
CA GLU A 13 14.48 20.92 2.17
C GLU A 13 13.44 20.16 1.33
N LEU A 14 13.44 18.83 1.44
CA LEU A 14 12.43 17.98 0.81
C LEU A 14 11.03 18.31 1.34
N SER A 15 10.89 18.48 2.66
CA SER A 15 9.62 18.83 3.29
C SER A 15 9.09 20.19 2.81
N GLU A 16 9.97 21.18 2.64
CA GLU A 16 9.62 22.51 2.14
C GLU A 16 9.14 22.46 0.67
N LYS A 17 9.81 21.66 -0.17
CA LYS A 17 9.42 21.46 -1.57
C LYS A 17 8.06 20.78 -1.67
N LEU A 18 7.82 19.74 -0.87
CA LEU A 18 6.55 19.01 -0.82
C LEU A 18 5.41 19.90 -0.30
N ALA A 19 5.65 20.66 0.78
CA ALA A 19 4.68 21.59 1.34
C ALA A 19 4.21 22.61 0.30
N LYS A 20 5.14 23.19 -0.46
CA LYS A 20 4.83 24.11 -1.56
C LYS A 20 4.04 23.44 -2.67
N LYS A 21 4.46 22.25 -3.12
CA LYS A 21 3.79 21.50 -4.19
C LYS A 21 2.34 21.14 -3.83
N LEU A 22 2.12 20.70 -2.60
CA LEU A 22 0.81 20.26 -2.10
C LEU A 22 -0.03 21.40 -1.51
N LYS A 23 0.53 22.62 -1.41
CA LYS A 23 -0.11 23.81 -0.80
C LYS A 23 -0.57 23.55 0.64
N ILE A 24 0.26 22.87 1.42
CA ILE A 24 0.04 22.57 2.84
C ILE A 24 1.17 23.15 3.70
N SER A 25 1.00 23.15 5.01
CA SER A 25 2.07 23.57 5.92
C SER A 25 3.18 22.51 6.01
N ARG A 26 4.41 22.95 6.32
CA ARG A 26 5.54 22.03 6.57
C ARG A 26 5.20 20.98 7.64
N SER A 27 4.53 21.36 8.73
CA SER A 27 4.13 20.42 9.78
C SER A 27 3.13 19.36 9.29
N ALA A 28 2.28 19.71 8.30
CA ALA A 28 1.35 18.77 7.71
C ALA A 28 2.06 17.69 6.86
N VAL A 29 3.19 18.03 6.21
CA VAL A 29 4.01 17.04 5.49
C VAL A 29 4.51 15.96 6.45
N PHE A 30 5.04 16.34 7.61
CA PHE A 30 5.51 15.39 8.63
C PHE A 30 4.37 14.56 9.20
N ALA A 31 3.22 15.18 9.50
CA ALA A 31 2.05 14.46 10.00
C ALA A 31 1.54 13.42 8.99
N LEU A 32 1.51 13.78 7.70
CA LEU A 32 1.14 12.86 6.62
C LEU A 32 2.11 11.68 6.53
N GLY A 33 3.41 11.95 6.65
CA GLY A 33 4.46 10.91 6.63
C GLY A 33 4.29 9.90 7.76
N VAL A 34 4.07 10.37 9.00
CA VAL A 34 3.84 9.50 10.16
C VAL A 34 2.57 8.68 9.99
N LYS A 35 1.48 9.30 9.51
CA LYS A 35 0.23 8.59 9.25
C LYS A 35 0.42 7.50 8.20
N ARG A 36 1.11 7.80 7.11
CA ARG A 36 1.35 6.82 6.05
C ARG A 36 2.22 5.66 6.52
N LEU A 37 3.26 5.94 7.30
CA LEU A 37 4.07 4.90 7.93
C LEU A 37 3.22 4.00 8.84
N SER A 38 2.30 4.58 9.62
CA SER A 38 1.39 3.78 10.45
C SER A 38 0.38 2.96 9.65
N GLU A 39 -0.05 3.46 8.49
CA GLU A 39 -0.93 2.71 7.58
C GLU A 39 -0.15 1.53 6.98
N ASP A 40 1.10 1.74 6.56
CA ASP A 40 1.95 0.70 5.98
C ASP A 40 2.31 -0.39 7.01
N GLU A 41 2.58 -0.02 8.26
CA GLU A 41 2.81 -0.97 9.38
C GLU A 41 1.52 -1.64 9.88
N ALA A 42 0.36 -1.02 9.65
CA ALA A 42 -0.95 -1.59 9.99
C ALA A 42 -1.52 -2.48 8.88
N ILE A 43 -0.80 -2.64 7.76
CA ILE A 43 -1.13 -3.65 6.75
C ILE A 43 -0.74 -5.01 7.32
N ASP A 44 -1.70 -5.63 8.00
CA ASP A 44 -1.66 -7.07 8.26
C ASP A 44 -1.99 -7.79 6.94
N GLU A 45 -0.99 -8.44 6.36
CA GLU A 45 -1.16 -9.23 5.13
C GLU A 45 -2.27 -10.28 5.29
N ASP A 46 -2.41 -10.88 6.47
CA ASP A 46 -3.45 -11.85 6.77
C ASP A 46 -4.84 -11.18 6.77
N GLU A 47 -4.95 -9.94 7.27
CA GLU A 47 -6.20 -9.18 7.22
C GLU A 47 -6.59 -8.82 5.77
N ILE A 48 -5.61 -8.44 4.94
CA ILE A 48 -5.85 -8.16 3.51
C ILE A 48 -6.33 -9.43 2.80
N VAL A 49 -5.65 -10.55 2.99
CA VAL A 49 -6.03 -11.84 2.40
C VAL A 49 -7.42 -12.25 2.89
N ALA A 50 -7.71 -12.09 4.18
CA ALA A 50 -9.03 -12.38 4.74
C ALA A 50 -10.14 -11.52 4.11
N ARG A 51 -9.89 -10.22 3.89
CA ARG A 51 -10.85 -9.31 3.24
C ARG A 51 -11.08 -9.67 1.78
N ILE A 52 -10.02 -10.03 1.05
CA ILE A 52 -10.13 -10.51 -0.34
C ILE A 52 -10.96 -11.80 -0.37
N ASN A 53 -10.62 -12.77 0.49
CA ASN A 53 -11.33 -14.05 0.58
C ASN A 53 -12.82 -13.87 0.92
N ALA A 54 -13.17 -12.92 1.80
CA ALA A 54 -14.56 -12.63 2.15
C ALA A 54 -15.38 -12.13 0.93
N VAL A 55 -14.78 -11.30 0.06
CA VAL A 55 -15.42 -10.85 -1.19
C VAL A 55 -15.50 -12.01 -2.19
N CYS A 56 -14.42 -12.78 -2.36
CA CYS A 56 -14.39 -13.95 -3.24
C CYS A 56 -15.38 -15.04 -2.83
N ALA A 57 -15.70 -15.17 -1.55
CA ALA A 57 -16.67 -16.15 -1.05
C ALA A 57 -18.13 -15.77 -1.38
N THR A 58 -18.40 -14.50 -1.63
CA THR A 58 -19.75 -13.98 -1.90
C THR A 58 -20.01 -13.66 -3.37
N THR A 59 -18.96 -13.74 -4.21
CA THR A 59 -19.00 -13.39 -5.63
C THR A 59 -18.58 -14.58 -6.47
N ASP A 60 -19.20 -14.80 -7.64
CA ASP A 60 -18.69 -15.79 -8.59
C ASP A 60 -17.34 -15.33 -9.14
N THR A 61 -16.30 -16.02 -8.70
CA THR A 61 -14.90 -15.80 -9.12
C THR A 61 -14.42 -16.87 -10.10
N SER A 62 -15.35 -17.69 -10.63
CA SER A 62 -15.00 -18.73 -11.59
C SER A 62 -14.51 -18.12 -12.91
N LEU A 63 -13.41 -18.67 -13.43
CA LEU A 63 -12.95 -18.36 -14.77
C LEU A 63 -13.73 -19.19 -15.78
N ASP A 64 -13.94 -18.61 -16.97
CA ASP A 64 -14.43 -19.36 -18.12
C ASP A 64 -13.63 -20.67 -18.28
N PRO A 65 -14.30 -21.84 -18.43
CA PRO A 65 -13.61 -23.13 -18.47
C PRO A 65 -12.58 -23.27 -19.60
N ALA A 66 -12.74 -22.56 -20.72
CA ALA A 66 -11.74 -22.55 -21.80
C ALA A 66 -10.51 -21.72 -21.42
N VAL A 67 -10.71 -20.55 -20.80
CA VAL A 67 -9.63 -19.69 -20.30
C VAL A 67 -8.82 -20.40 -19.20
N LYS A 68 -9.51 -21.02 -18.23
CA LYS A 68 -8.87 -21.81 -17.15
C LYS A 68 -7.97 -22.92 -17.71
N ARG A 69 -8.45 -23.62 -18.75
CA ARG A 69 -7.68 -24.69 -19.43
C ARG A 69 -6.48 -24.15 -20.19
N LEU A 70 -6.61 -22.99 -20.84
CA LEU A 70 -5.52 -22.37 -21.57
C LEU A 70 -4.41 -21.90 -20.62
N GLN A 71 -4.79 -21.24 -19.51
CA GLN A 71 -3.84 -20.78 -18.48
C GLN A 71 -3.11 -21.94 -17.80
N ALA A 72 -3.81 -23.05 -17.52
CA ALA A 72 -3.17 -24.24 -16.95
C ALA A 72 -2.07 -24.84 -17.85
N ARG A 73 -2.13 -24.61 -19.18
CA ARG A 73 -1.12 -25.08 -20.13
C ARG A 73 0.11 -24.17 -20.21
N THR A 74 0.02 -22.93 -19.74
CA THR A 74 1.14 -21.97 -19.72
C THR A 74 1.96 -22.04 -18.44
N LEU A 75 1.42 -22.65 -17.38
CA LEU A 75 2.18 -22.92 -16.16
C LEU A 75 3.24 -23.99 -16.47
N GLN A 76 4.50 -23.71 -16.13
CA GLN A 76 5.52 -24.75 -16.14
C GLN A 76 5.11 -25.84 -15.14
N ARG A 77 5.27 -27.10 -15.53
CA ARG A 77 5.21 -28.19 -14.54
C ARG A 77 6.45 -28.06 -13.68
N ASP A 78 6.29 -27.43 -12.53
CA ASP A 78 7.25 -27.53 -11.44
C ASP A 78 6.96 -28.82 -10.66
N GLU A 79 8.00 -29.63 -10.49
CA GLU A 79 8.01 -30.70 -9.50
C GLU A 79 8.36 -30.06 -8.15
N TRP A 80 7.36 -29.45 -7.50
CA TRP A 80 7.43 -29.18 -6.07
C TRP A 80 7.16 -30.47 -5.29
#